data_AF-A0A7X4CKH9-F1
#
_entry.id   AF-A0A7X4CKH9-F1
#
_cell.length_a   1.000
_cell.length_b   1.000
_cell.length_c   1.000
_cell.angle_alpha   90.00
_cell.angle_beta   90.00
_cell.angle_gamma   90.00
#
_symmetry.space_group_name_H-M   'P 1'
#
loop_
_entity.id
_entity.type
_entity.pdbx_description
1 polymer ?
#
loop_
_entity_poly.entity_id
_entity_poly.type
_entity_poly.pdbx_seq_one_letter_code
_entity_poly.pdbx_strand_id
1 'polypeptide(L)'
;MSQRLSYASTGVDIDQTDAAKRAMAASMETADPRVLNRIGAFATLLDARFPGYAYPVLVHKSEEPGSKQKLAFAHGRHRGVCYDMVNHLIDDIIVMGAVPISIQVVIVFVTMDGA
;
A
#
# COMPACT_ATOMS: atom_id res chain seq x y z
N MET A 1 -12.85 39.80 2.04
CA MET A 1 -13.49 38.55 2.50
C MET A 1 -12.45 37.75 3.25
N SER A 2 -12.71 37.40 4.51
CA SER A 2 -11.81 36.52 5.27
C SER A 2 -11.90 35.12 4.68
N GLN A 3 -10.81 34.61 4.10
CA GLN A 3 -10.78 33.20 3.69
C GLN A 3 -11.03 32.33 4.94
N ARG A 4 -12.01 31.45 4.85
CA ARG A 4 -12.34 30.52 5.94
C ARG A 4 -11.16 29.54 6.05
N LEU A 5 -10.40 29.65 7.13
CA LEU A 5 -9.28 28.73 7.41
C LEU A 5 -9.82 27.30 7.49
N SER A 6 -9.41 26.45 6.55
CA SER A 6 -9.69 25.02 6.57
C SER A 6 -8.41 24.25 6.24
N TYR A 7 -8.31 23.01 6.70
CA TYR A 7 -7.16 22.15 6.36
C TYR A 7 -7.10 21.88 4.84
N ALA A 8 -8.27 21.80 4.19
CA ALA A 8 -8.37 21.74 2.73
C ALA A 8 -7.77 22.99 2.04
N SER A 9 -7.88 24.18 2.64
CA SER A 9 -7.29 25.41 2.09
C SER A 9 -5.76 25.39 2.07
N THR A 10 -5.12 24.48 2.80
CA THR A 10 -3.66 24.25 2.75
C THR A 10 -3.26 23.16 1.75
N GLY A 11 -4.21 22.66 0.94
CA GLY A 11 -3.98 21.58 -0.03
C GLY A 11 -4.11 20.17 0.53
N VAL A 12 -4.64 20.00 1.76
CA VAL A 12 -4.84 18.69 2.37
C VAL A 12 -6.33 18.36 2.51
N ASP A 13 -6.83 17.47 1.66
CA ASP A 13 -8.22 17.02 1.67
C ASP A 13 -8.34 15.61 2.26
N ILE A 14 -8.82 15.56 3.51
CA ILE A 14 -9.03 14.30 4.25
C ILE A 14 -10.22 13.53 3.66
N ASP A 15 -11.26 14.25 3.20
CA ASP A 15 -12.47 13.63 2.65
C ASP A 15 -12.15 12.93 1.33
N GLN A 16 -11.32 13.55 0.49
CA GLN A 16 -10.79 12.94 -0.74
C GLN A 16 -9.98 11.67 -0.44
N THR A 17 -9.11 11.73 0.56
CA THR A 17 -8.28 10.60 0.98
C THR A 17 -9.13 9.45 1.52
N ASP A 18 -10.18 9.75 2.28
CA ASP A 18 -11.12 8.75 2.80
C ASP A 18 -12.01 8.16 1.70
N ALA A 19 -12.40 8.95 0.69
CA ALA A 19 -13.12 8.46 -0.47
C ALA A 19 -12.29 7.46 -1.28
N ALA A 20 -11.01 7.76 -1.51
CA ALA A 20 -10.07 6.85 -2.17
C ALA A 20 -9.91 5.53 -1.38
N LYS A 21 -9.74 5.61 -0.05
CA LYS A 21 -9.69 4.42 0.83
C LYS A 21 -10.96 3.56 0.72
N ARG A 22 -12.15 4.18 0.73
CA ARG A 22 -13.42 3.47 0.57
C ARG A 22 -13.53 2.79 -0.80
N ALA A 23 -13.08 3.46 -1.87
CA ALA A 23 -13.08 2.89 -3.21
C ALA A 23 -12.15 1.67 -3.35
N MET A 24 -11.04 1.65 -2.60
CA MET A 24 -10.09 0.53 -2.58
C MET A 24 -10.53 -0.63 -1.69
N ALA A 25 -11.42 -0.41 -0.72
CA ALA A 25 -11.77 -1.38 0.33
C ALA A 25 -12.13 -2.76 -0.24
N ALA A 26 -13.05 -2.83 -1.22
CA ALA A 26 -13.46 -4.11 -1.80
C ALA A 26 -12.29 -4.89 -2.44
N SER A 27 -11.31 -4.18 -3.02
CA SER A 27 -10.13 -4.81 -3.65
C SER A 27 -9.10 -5.32 -2.64
N MET A 28 -9.20 -4.89 -1.39
CA MET A 28 -8.28 -5.26 -0.30
C MET A 28 -8.85 -6.37 0.58
N GLU A 29 -10.06 -6.87 0.28
CA GLU A 29 -10.64 -7.99 1.03
C GLU A 29 -9.82 -9.26 0.79
N THR A 30 -9.55 -9.98 1.87
CA THR A 30 -8.80 -11.24 1.84
C THR A 30 -9.52 -12.29 2.67
N ALA A 31 -9.51 -13.51 2.16
CA ALA A 31 -9.98 -14.70 2.87
C ALA A 31 -8.85 -15.39 3.66
N ASP A 32 -7.64 -14.81 3.70
CA ASP A 32 -6.53 -15.38 4.46
C ASP A 32 -6.88 -15.40 5.96
N PRO A 33 -6.99 -16.60 6.59
CA PRO A 33 -7.39 -16.73 7.98
C PRO A 33 -6.36 -16.16 8.96
N ARG A 34 -5.16 -15.82 8.50
CA ARG A 34 -4.13 -15.15 9.31
C ARG A 34 -4.45 -13.67 9.51
N VAL A 35 -5.32 -13.06 8.71
CA VAL A 35 -5.74 -11.68 8.90
C VAL A 35 -6.86 -11.64 9.95
N LEU A 36 -6.57 -11.04 11.10
CA LEU A 36 -7.41 -11.14 12.31
C LEU A 36 -8.45 -10.02 12.44
N ASN A 37 -8.45 -9.05 11.53
CA ASN A 37 -9.39 -7.94 11.55
C ASN A 37 -9.87 -7.58 10.13
N ARG A 38 -10.76 -6.58 10.05
CA ARG A 38 -11.40 -6.17 8.80
C ARG A 38 -10.86 -4.82 8.34
N ILE A 39 -11.09 -4.55 7.07
CA ILE A 39 -10.81 -3.26 6.43
C ILE A 39 -11.56 -2.14 7.17
N GLY A 40 -10.89 -0.99 7.32
CA GLY A 40 -11.39 0.15 8.09
C GLY A 40 -10.82 0.24 9.51
N ALA A 41 -10.12 -0.80 9.99
CA ALA A 41 -9.28 -0.69 11.17
C ALA A 41 -8.04 0.18 10.92
N PHE A 42 -7.47 0.77 11.98
CA PHE A 42 -6.28 1.63 11.90
C PHE A 42 -5.03 0.91 11.36
N ALA A 43 -4.93 -0.39 11.58
CA ALA A 43 -3.85 -1.24 11.12
C ALA A 43 -4.38 -2.66 10.87
N THR A 44 -3.67 -3.45 10.06
CA THR A 44 -3.98 -4.87 9.85
C THR A 44 -3.32 -5.72 10.92
N LEU A 45 -4.06 -6.65 11.50
CA LEU A 45 -3.53 -7.64 12.44
C LEU A 45 -3.26 -8.95 11.68
N LEU A 46 -2.01 -9.42 11.71
CA LEU A 46 -1.61 -10.69 11.11
C LEU A 46 -1.20 -11.66 12.22
N ASP A 47 -1.72 -12.88 12.17
CA ASP A 47 -1.32 -13.97 13.06
C ASP A 47 0.17 -14.30 12.87
N ALA A 48 0.94 -14.14 13.95
CA ALA A 48 2.38 -14.36 13.97
C ALA A 48 2.78 -15.81 14.31
N ARG A 49 1.84 -16.77 14.22
CA ARG A 49 2.14 -18.20 14.33
C ARG A 49 2.62 -18.74 12.99
N PHE A 50 3.87 -19.23 12.95
CA PHE A 50 4.49 -19.80 11.76
C PHE A 50 4.74 -21.30 11.94
N PRO A 51 3.72 -22.16 11.74
CA PRO A 51 3.88 -23.61 11.88
C PRO A 51 4.93 -24.13 10.89
N GLY A 52 5.79 -25.03 11.36
CA GLY A 52 6.92 -25.56 10.59
C GLY A 52 8.25 -24.82 10.80
N TYR A 53 8.26 -23.67 11.48
CA TYR A 53 9.48 -22.96 11.87
C TYR A 53 9.71 -23.07 13.38
N ALA A 54 10.86 -23.58 13.79
CA ALA A 54 11.25 -23.60 15.21
C ALA A 54 11.60 -22.20 15.75
N TYR A 55 12.31 -21.42 14.92
CA TYR A 55 12.72 -20.05 15.23
C TYR A 55 12.48 -19.17 13.99
N PRO A 56 11.23 -18.70 13.78
CA PRO A 56 10.90 -17.90 12.61
C PRO A 56 11.66 -16.57 12.63
N VAL A 57 12.18 -16.17 11.47
CA VAL A 57 12.83 -14.87 11.25
C VAL A 57 12.01 -14.11 10.22
N LEU A 58 11.67 -12.86 10.53
CA LEU A 58 10.95 -11.99 9.61
C LEU A 58 11.93 -11.24 8.72
N VAL A 59 11.66 -11.25 7.41
CA VAL A 59 12.40 -10.47 6.41
C VAL A 59 11.50 -9.33 5.95
N HIS A 60 11.95 -8.11 6.15
CA HIS A 60 11.22 -6.90 5.77
C HIS A 60 12.00 -6.16 4.68
N LYS A 61 11.32 -5.81 3.60
CA LYS A 61 11.86 -5.01 2.51
C LYS A 61 10.89 -3.89 2.19
N SER A 62 11.46 -2.70 1.98
CA SER A 62 10.75 -1.52 1.49
C SER A 62 11.46 -1.04 0.23
N GLU A 63 10.69 -0.52 -0.72
CA GLU A 63 11.21 0.00 -1.98
C GLU A 63 10.19 0.91 -2.67
N GLU A 64 10.69 1.89 -3.42
CA GLU A 64 9.90 2.71 -4.34
C GLU A 64 10.07 2.26 -5.82
N PRO A 65 9.09 2.53 -6.70
CA PRO A 65 9.18 2.18 -8.13
C PRO A 65 10.25 2.95 -8.93
N GLY A 66 10.99 3.86 -8.28
CA GLY A 66 12.05 4.66 -8.90
C GLY A 66 11.55 5.60 -9.99
N SER A 67 12.43 5.93 -10.95
CA SER A 67 12.14 6.87 -12.04
C SER A 67 11.15 6.33 -13.09
N LYS A 68 10.92 5.01 -13.12
CA LYS A 68 9.96 4.35 -14.04
C LYS A 68 8.54 4.89 -13.86
N GLN A 69 8.18 5.33 -12.66
CA GLN A 69 6.89 5.96 -12.41
C GLN A 69 6.66 7.20 -13.29
N LYS A 70 7.68 8.01 -13.57
CA LYS A 70 7.54 9.20 -14.44
C LYS A 70 7.04 8.83 -15.83
N LEU A 71 7.58 7.74 -16.39
CA LEU A 71 7.13 7.21 -17.69
C LEU A 71 5.74 6.58 -17.59
N ALA A 72 5.47 5.83 -16.53
CA ALA A 72 4.16 5.23 -16.30
C ALA A 72 3.05 6.30 -16.23
N PHE A 73 3.29 7.42 -15.55
CA PHE A 73 2.37 8.55 -15.50
C PHE A 73 2.26 9.27 -16.85
N ALA A 74 3.38 9.56 -17.52
CA ALA A 74 3.38 10.21 -18.83
C ALA A 74 2.60 9.44 -19.92
N HIS A 75 2.48 8.11 -19.77
CA HIS A 75 1.79 7.24 -20.72
C HIS A 75 0.47 6.66 -20.20
N GLY A 76 -0.01 7.05 -19.01
CA GLY A 76 -1.23 6.51 -18.42
C GLY A 76 -1.19 5.02 -18.08
N ARG A 77 0.01 4.45 -17.85
CA ARG A 77 0.25 3.01 -17.63
C ARG A 77 0.59 2.70 -16.16
N HIS A 78 -0.21 3.18 -15.22
CA HIS A 78 0.06 3.07 -13.78
C HIS A 78 0.07 1.62 -13.27
N ARG A 79 -0.77 0.74 -13.81
CA ARG A 79 -0.86 -0.67 -13.35
C ARG A 79 0.46 -1.41 -13.47
N GLY A 80 1.19 -1.19 -14.58
CA GLY A 80 2.45 -1.88 -14.84
C GLY A 80 3.49 -1.57 -13.77
N VAL A 81 3.66 -0.29 -13.43
CA VAL A 81 4.64 0.11 -12.42
C VAL A 81 4.31 -0.40 -11.02
N CYS A 82 3.01 -0.58 -10.69
CA CYS A 82 2.62 -1.21 -9.43
C CYS A 82 2.99 -2.71 -9.39
N TYR A 83 2.80 -3.45 -10.49
CA TYR A 83 3.24 -4.85 -10.57
C TYR A 83 4.76 -4.96 -10.48
N ASP A 84 5.49 -4.09 -11.16
CA ASP A 84 6.95 -4.06 -11.11
C ASP A 84 7.45 -3.89 -9.67
N MET A 85 6.84 -2.95 -8.91
CA MET A 85 7.19 -2.70 -7.51
C MET A 85 6.94 -3.92 -6.62
N VAL A 86 5.79 -4.58 -6.76
CA VAL A 86 5.46 -5.78 -5.95
C VAL A 86 6.40 -6.93 -6.28
N ASN A 87 6.69 -7.17 -7.55
CA ASN A 87 7.60 -8.23 -7.96
C ASN A 87 9.02 -7.98 -7.46
N HIS A 88 9.51 -6.74 -7.52
CA HIS A 88 10.83 -6.39 -7.00
C HIS A 88 10.95 -6.69 -5.50
N LEU A 89 9.94 -6.32 -4.70
CA LEU A 89 9.91 -6.65 -3.27
C LEU A 89 9.95 -8.16 -3.02
N ILE A 90 9.24 -8.95 -3.83
CA ILE A 90 9.19 -10.41 -3.71
C ILE A 90 10.52 -11.04 -4.09
N ASP A 91 11.11 -10.63 -5.22
CA ASP A 91 12.37 -11.18 -5.73
C ASP A 91 13.51 -10.99 -4.71
N ASP A 92 13.58 -9.83 -4.05
CA ASP A 92 14.61 -9.52 -3.06
C ASP A 92 14.50 -10.34 -1.76
N ILE A 93 13.29 -10.74 -1.36
CA ILE A 93 13.12 -11.56 -0.15
C ILE A 93 13.27 -13.06 -0.45
N ILE A 94 12.91 -13.51 -1.66
CA ILE A 94 13.02 -14.93 -2.04
C ILE A 94 14.49 -15.37 -2.11
N VAL A 95 15.40 -14.50 -2.55
CA VAL A 95 16.85 -14.82 -2.55
C VAL A 95 17.42 -15.03 -1.14
N MET A 96 16.75 -14.52 -0.10
CA MET A 96 17.07 -14.76 1.31
C MET A 96 16.42 -16.05 1.86
N GLY A 97 15.65 -16.78 1.02
CA GLY A 97 14.88 -17.96 1.42
C GLY A 97 13.56 -17.64 2.12
N ALA A 98 13.08 -16.38 2.07
CA ALA A 98 11.83 -16.00 2.71
C ALA A 98 10.59 -16.39 1.89
N VAL A 99 9.50 -16.68 2.58
CA VAL A 99 8.18 -16.87 1.98
C VAL A 99 7.38 -15.57 2.16
N PRO A 100 6.84 -14.97 1.08
CA PRO A 100 6.03 -13.76 1.19
C PRO A 100 4.76 -14.00 2.04
N ILE A 101 4.51 -13.15 3.04
CA ILE A 101 3.35 -13.26 3.94
C ILE A 101 2.40 -12.07 3.92
N SER A 102 2.91 -10.86 3.70
CA SER A 102 2.12 -9.63 3.64
C SER A 102 2.89 -8.54 2.90
N ILE A 103 2.16 -7.54 2.41
CA ILE A 103 2.73 -6.32 1.82
C ILE A 103 2.01 -5.11 2.40
N GLN A 104 2.78 -4.06 2.70
CA GLN A 104 2.25 -2.75 3.08
C GLN A 104 2.71 -1.73 2.05
N VAL A 105 1.75 -1.02 1.45
CA VAL A 105 2.02 -0.02 0.40
C VAL A 105 1.67 1.37 0.92
N VAL A 106 2.54 2.34 0.65
CA VAL A 106 2.29 3.76 0.89
C VAL A 106 2.23 4.46 -0.46
N ILE A 107 1.16 5.22 -0.69
CA ILE A 107 1.00 6.03 -1.91
C ILE A 107 0.99 7.49 -1.48
N VAL A 108 1.86 8.29 -2.09
CA VAL A 108 2.01 9.71 -1.81
C VAL A 108 1.72 10.50 -3.08
N PHE A 109 0.78 11.42 -3.01
CA PHE A 109 0.45 12.35 -4.08
C PHE A 109 0.63 13.78 -3.60
N VAL A 110 1.07 14.67 -4.51
CA VAL A 110 1.01 16.12 -4.28
C VAL A 110 -0.43 16.61 -4.46
N THR A 111 -1.11 16.09 -5.47
CA THR A 111 -2.53 16.31 -5.76
C THR A 111 -3.13 15.01 -6.28
N MET A 112 -4.38 14.71 -5.93
CA MET A 112 -5.13 13.61 -6.51
C MET A 112 -6.08 14.15 -7.58
N ASP A 113 -5.89 13.73 -8.83
CA ASP A 113 -6.78 14.07 -9.94
C ASP A 113 -8.06 13.22 -9.87
N GLY A 114 -9.21 13.87 -9.99
CA GLY A 114 -10.53 13.22 -9.96
C GLY A 114 -11.28 13.39 -8.64
N ALA A 115 -11.94 14.55 -8.52
CA ALA A 115 -13.21 14.73 -7.83
C ALA A 115 -14.17 15.39 -8.82
#